data_AF-A0A925YTU3-F1
#
_entry.id   AF-A0A925YTU3-F1
#
_cell.length_a   1.000
_cell.length_b   1.000
_cell.length_c   1.000
_cell.angle_alpha   90.00
_cell.angle_beta   90.00
_cell.angle_gamma   90.00
#
_symmetry.space_group_name_H-M   'P 1'
#
loop_
_entity.id
_entity.type
_entity.pdbx_description
1 polymer ?
#
loop_
_entity_poly.entity_id
_entity_poly.type
_entity_poly.pdbx_seq_one_letter_code
_entity_poly.pdbx_strand_id
1 'polypeptide(L)'
;MNAGYAESAPGRNRWLEAWPDALAFVVGLAIAGLAGWGTGDLVWSLWLSSLVVGYSMIVWTIFRRAWGRFGEMVGGLFLLAFFTVHFGMFHLVHSMFLGQFFPLDGVRGGGMPDYIEVVARYGIWLPVAFFAERAAFRRSPPRVENNTSVQAADIDARKARDGGAMMMKPYINVVRLHLLIFFFAFAHFMKWENVAVYAVVYAAYFFPWR
;
A
#
# COMPACT_ATOMS: atom_id res chain seq x y z
N MET A 1 -1.65 10.92 -49.83
CA MET A 1 -2.23 11.98 -48.99
C MET A 1 -3.20 11.34 -48.01
N ASN A 2 -2.88 11.37 -46.71
CA ASN A 2 -3.78 11.71 -45.60
C ASN A 2 -3.02 11.47 -44.28
N ALA A 3 -2.47 12.58 -43.78
CA ALA A 3 -1.88 12.69 -42.46
C ALA A 3 -3.02 12.74 -41.43
N GLY A 4 -3.13 11.71 -40.60
CA GLY A 4 -3.94 11.73 -39.39
C GLY A 4 -3.01 11.87 -38.19
N TYR A 5 -2.53 13.09 -37.92
CA TYR A 5 -1.90 13.42 -36.65
C TYR A 5 -3.01 13.35 -35.58
N ALA A 6 -3.06 12.26 -34.85
CA ALA A 6 -3.83 12.19 -33.61
C ALA A 6 -3.24 13.23 -32.65
N GLU A 7 -3.96 14.32 -32.42
CA GLU A 7 -3.70 15.24 -31.31
C GLU A 7 -3.63 14.43 -30.02
N SER A 8 -2.43 14.32 -29.45
CA SER A 8 -2.25 13.88 -28.07
C SER A 8 -2.98 14.88 -27.17
N ALA A 9 -4.08 14.44 -26.54
CA ALA A 9 -4.83 15.23 -25.57
C ALA A 9 -3.87 15.94 -24.59
N PRO A 10 -4.14 17.20 -24.19
CA PRO A 10 -3.26 17.96 -23.31
C PRO A 10 -3.03 17.15 -22.03
N GLY A 11 -1.77 16.76 -21.83
CA GLY A 11 -1.37 15.96 -20.68
C GLY A 11 -1.78 16.68 -19.40
N ARG A 12 -2.61 16.02 -18.58
CA ARG A 12 -2.92 16.51 -17.23
C ARG A 12 -1.62 16.91 -16.55
N ASN A 13 -1.59 18.14 -16.07
CA ASN A 13 -0.38 18.75 -15.53
C ASN A 13 0.08 17.94 -14.31
N ARG A 14 1.14 17.14 -14.45
CA ARG A 14 1.63 16.20 -13.39
C ARG A 14 1.85 16.90 -12.05
N TRP A 15 2.19 18.18 -12.09
CA TRP A 15 2.34 19.05 -10.91
C TRP A 15 1.01 19.30 -10.18
N LEU A 16 -0.10 19.42 -10.90
CA LEU A 16 -1.44 19.55 -10.31
C LEU A 16 -1.96 18.23 -9.73
N GLU A 17 -1.40 17.09 -10.15
CA GLU A 17 -1.72 15.79 -9.55
C GLU A 17 -0.91 15.53 -8.27
N ALA A 18 0.35 16.00 -8.23
CA ALA A 18 1.29 15.75 -7.13
C ALA A 18 1.18 16.72 -5.93
N TRP A 19 0.61 17.92 -6.11
CA TRP A 19 0.57 18.92 -5.01
C TRP A 19 -0.18 18.47 -3.76
N PRO A 20 -1.29 17.70 -3.80
CA PRO A 20 -1.97 17.33 -2.56
C PRO A 20 -1.19 16.25 -1.81
N ASP A 21 -0.38 15.45 -2.49
CA ASP A 21 0.51 14.47 -1.86
C ASP A 21 1.68 15.18 -1.18
N ALA A 22 2.21 16.24 -1.82
CA ALA A 22 3.19 17.14 -1.20
C ALA A 22 2.61 17.87 0.01
N LEU A 23 1.34 18.29 -0.04
CA LEU A 23 0.66 18.90 1.11
C LEU A 23 0.48 17.91 2.26
N ALA A 24 0.06 16.67 1.97
CA ALA A 24 -0.03 15.61 2.97
C ALA A 24 1.33 15.35 3.64
N PHE A 25 2.40 15.35 2.85
CA PHE A 25 3.76 15.19 3.33
C PHE A 25 4.19 16.32 4.28
N VAL A 26 3.95 17.59 3.90
CA VAL A 26 4.31 18.75 4.73
C VAL A 26 3.50 18.79 6.02
N VAL A 27 2.19 18.51 5.95
CA VAL A 27 1.33 18.43 7.14
C VAL A 27 1.80 17.30 8.06
N GLY A 28 2.18 16.16 7.48
CA GLY A 28 2.75 15.06 8.23
C GLY A 28 4.03 15.45 8.97
N LEU A 29 4.98 16.07 8.28
CA LEU A 29 6.22 16.57 8.90
C LEU A 29 5.94 17.59 10.02
N ALA A 30 4.95 18.46 9.83
CA ALA A 30 4.55 19.43 10.86
C ALA A 30 3.98 18.73 12.10
N ILE A 31 3.11 17.73 11.95
CA ILE A 31 2.56 16.94 13.06
C ILE A 31 3.69 16.23 13.81
N ALA A 32 4.59 15.56 13.09
CA ALA A 32 5.73 14.86 13.68
C ALA A 32 6.66 15.82 14.44
N GLY A 33 6.96 16.98 13.85
CA GLY A 33 7.80 18.00 14.47
C GLY A 33 7.18 18.61 15.73
N LEU A 34 5.89 18.94 15.70
CA LEU A 34 5.16 19.50 16.84
C LEU A 34 4.98 18.50 17.99
N ALA A 35 4.82 17.22 17.66
CA ALA A 35 4.64 16.17 18.65
C ALA A 35 5.98 15.59 19.16
N GLY A 36 7.12 16.09 18.67
CA GLY A 36 8.45 15.62 19.07
C GLY A 36 8.73 14.16 18.68
N TRP A 37 8.11 13.68 17.60
CA TRP A 37 8.18 12.28 17.19
C TRP A 37 9.57 11.88 16.71
N GLY A 38 10.06 10.76 17.24
CA GLY A 38 11.28 10.10 16.80
C GLY A 38 11.03 9.13 15.64
N THR A 39 12.07 8.38 15.29
CA THR A 39 11.98 7.37 14.21
C THR A 39 10.98 6.26 14.55
N GLY A 40 10.93 5.81 15.81
CA GLY A 40 9.97 4.79 16.25
C GLY A 40 8.52 5.24 16.07
N ASP A 41 8.19 6.48 16.44
CA ASP A 41 6.86 7.06 16.27
C ASP A 41 6.42 7.13 14.80
N LEU A 42 7.35 7.48 13.91
CA LEU A 42 7.11 7.48 12.48
C LEU A 42 6.85 6.07 11.95
N VAL A 43 7.62 5.09 12.38
CA VAL A 43 7.44 3.69 11.96
C VAL A 43 6.09 3.14 12.47
N TRP A 44 5.72 3.41 13.72
CA TRP A 44 4.44 2.99 14.28
C TRP A 44 3.24 3.68 13.64
N SER A 45 3.34 4.97 13.33
CA SER A 45 2.28 5.71 12.62
C SER A 45 2.09 5.20 11.18
N LEU A 46 3.17 4.85 10.49
CA LEU A 46 3.12 4.22 9.16
C LEU A 46 2.50 2.81 9.22
N TRP A 47 2.87 2.00 10.21
CA TRP A 47 2.25 0.68 10.43
C TRP A 47 0.75 0.79 10.72
N LEU A 48 0.35 1.73 11.59
CA LEU A 48 -1.06 1.97 11.89
C LEU A 48 -1.82 2.42 10.64
N SER A 49 -1.20 3.30 9.85
CA SER A 49 -1.77 3.76 8.58
C SER A 49 -1.94 2.64 7.57
N SER A 50 -0.91 1.81 7.39
CA SER A 50 -0.99 0.68 6.47
C SER A 50 -2.10 -0.27 6.88
N LEU A 51 -2.24 -0.55 8.18
CA LEU A 51 -3.31 -1.37 8.73
C LEU A 51 -4.70 -0.77 8.45
N VAL A 52 -4.93 0.47 8.89
CA VAL A 52 -6.27 1.08 8.85
C VAL A 52 -6.68 1.46 7.42
N VAL A 53 -5.81 2.17 6.70
CA VAL A 53 -6.11 2.64 5.35
C VAL A 53 -6.12 1.46 4.39
N GLY A 54 -5.15 0.54 4.51
CA GLY A 54 -5.09 -0.67 3.70
C GLY A 54 -6.31 -1.58 3.89
N TYR A 55 -6.73 -1.81 5.14
CA TYR A 55 -7.95 -2.58 5.40
C TYR A 55 -9.21 -1.89 4.86
N SER A 56 -9.29 -0.55 5.00
CA SER A 56 -10.37 0.24 4.42
C SER A 56 -10.44 0.09 2.90
N MET A 57 -9.29 0.00 2.21
CA MET A 57 -9.26 -0.28 0.77
C MET A 57 -9.75 -1.69 0.43
N ILE A 58 -9.39 -2.71 1.21
CA ILE A 58 -9.89 -4.08 1.03
C ILE A 58 -11.42 -4.10 1.11
N VAL A 59 -11.98 -3.51 2.18
CA VAL A 59 -13.43 -3.39 2.35
C VAL A 59 -14.05 -2.62 1.20
N TRP A 60 -13.49 -1.45 0.85
CA TRP A 60 -13.99 -0.60 -0.23
C TRP A 60 -14.03 -1.32 -1.57
N THR A 61 -12.95 -2.02 -1.94
CA THR A 61 -12.83 -2.70 -3.24
C THR A 61 -13.78 -3.88 -3.37
N ILE A 62 -13.89 -4.70 -2.32
CA ILE A 62 -14.81 -5.84 -2.28
C ILE A 62 -16.25 -5.35 -2.30
N PHE A 63 -16.59 -4.40 -1.43
CA PHE A 63 -17.92 -3.83 -1.34
C PHE A 63 -18.34 -3.20 -2.67
N ARG A 64 -17.48 -2.37 -3.28
CA ARG A 64 -17.75 -1.72 -4.57
C ARG A 64 -18.03 -2.72 -5.68
N ARG A 65 -17.36 -3.88 -5.66
CA ARG A 65 -17.57 -4.94 -6.65
C ARG A 65 -18.90 -5.67 -6.42
N ALA A 66 -19.16 -6.05 -5.18
CA ALA A 66 -20.29 -6.90 -4.81
C ALA A 66 -21.63 -6.16 -4.68
N TRP A 67 -21.60 -4.83 -4.50
CA TRP A 67 -22.80 -4.04 -4.24
C TRP A 67 -23.84 -4.17 -5.36
N GLY A 68 -25.05 -4.60 -5.02
CA GLY A 68 -26.17 -4.79 -5.96
C GLY A 68 -26.09 -6.07 -6.79
N ARG A 69 -25.12 -6.97 -6.55
CA ARG A 69 -24.89 -8.18 -7.35
C ARG A 69 -24.83 -9.42 -6.45
N PHE A 70 -25.99 -10.03 -6.17
CA PHE A 70 -26.15 -11.11 -5.18
C PHE A 70 -25.10 -12.24 -5.28
N GLY A 71 -24.83 -12.74 -6.49
CA GLY A 71 -23.81 -13.79 -6.70
C GLY A 71 -22.37 -13.36 -6.36
N GLU A 72 -22.07 -12.06 -6.49
CA GLU A 72 -20.75 -11.52 -6.11
C GLU A 72 -20.65 -11.19 -4.62
N MET A 73 -21.76 -11.11 -3.90
CA MET A 73 -21.75 -10.91 -2.45
C MET A 73 -21.18 -12.13 -1.72
N VAL A 74 -21.53 -13.35 -2.13
CA VAL A 74 -20.99 -14.57 -1.52
C VAL A 74 -19.48 -14.67 -1.73
N GLY A 75 -19.02 -14.48 -2.97
CA GLY A 75 -17.59 -14.44 -3.28
C GLY A 75 -16.87 -13.28 -2.58
N GLY A 76 -17.51 -12.11 -2.48
CA GLY A 76 -17.00 -10.96 -1.76
C GLY A 76 -16.83 -11.20 -0.26
N LEU A 77 -17.79 -11.85 0.39
CA LEU A 77 -17.71 -12.22 1.81
C LEU A 77 -16.57 -13.21 2.08
N PHE A 78 -16.40 -14.22 1.21
CA PHE A 78 -15.25 -15.14 1.29
C PHE A 78 -13.92 -14.40 1.18
N LEU A 79 -13.77 -13.54 0.15
CA LEU A 79 -12.55 -12.74 -0.04
C LEU A 79 -12.30 -11.82 1.14
N LEU A 80 -13.34 -11.19 1.68
CA LEU A 80 -13.21 -10.31 2.84
C LEU A 80 -12.68 -11.10 4.04
N ALA A 81 -13.29 -12.24 4.36
CA ALA A 81 -12.84 -13.09 5.46
C ALA A 81 -11.38 -13.56 5.28
N PHE A 82 -11.04 -14.04 4.09
CA PHE A 82 -9.67 -14.45 3.76
C PHE A 82 -8.67 -13.32 3.96
N PHE A 83 -8.95 -12.14 3.38
CA PHE A 83 -8.05 -11.00 3.49
C PHE A 83 -7.99 -10.46 4.91
N THR A 84 -9.09 -10.44 5.69
CA THR A 84 -9.07 -10.04 7.09
C THR A 84 -8.09 -10.90 7.90
N VAL A 85 -8.17 -12.23 7.75
CA VAL A 85 -7.27 -13.15 8.45
C VAL A 85 -5.82 -12.97 7.96
N HIS A 86 -5.60 -12.99 6.65
CA HIS A 86 -4.25 -12.92 6.08
C HIS A 86 -3.57 -11.58 6.34
N PHE A 87 -4.25 -10.47 6.03
CA PHE A 87 -3.74 -9.11 6.23
C PHE A 87 -3.56 -8.78 7.71
N GLY A 88 -4.52 -9.20 8.55
CA GLY A 88 -4.49 -9.00 10.00
C GLY A 88 -3.34 -9.77 10.64
N MET A 89 -3.17 -11.06 10.33
CA MET A 89 -2.06 -11.85 10.88
C MET A 89 -0.69 -11.32 10.42
N PHE A 90 -0.58 -10.86 9.17
CA PHE A 90 0.66 -10.24 8.69
C PHE A 90 1.00 -8.97 9.48
N HIS A 91 0.02 -8.08 9.70
CA HIS A 91 0.24 -6.86 10.50
C HIS A 91 0.53 -7.17 11.97
N LEU A 92 -0.09 -8.22 12.51
CA LEU A 92 0.15 -8.68 13.88
C LEU A 92 1.60 -9.18 14.06
N VAL A 93 2.09 -10.02 13.16
CA VAL A 93 3.49 -10.47 13.22
C VAL A 93 4.44 -9.28 13.02
N HIS A 94 4.10 -8.35 12.12
CA HIS A 94 4.90 -7.16 11.91
C HIS A 94 4.96 -6.26 13.15
N SER A 95 3.85 -6.04 13.87
CA SER A 95 3.86 -5.25 15.11
C SER A 95 4.69 -5.90 16.21
N MET A 96 4.78 -7.23 16.26
CA MET A 96 5.68 -7.93 17.18
C MET A 96 7.15 -7.57 16.88
N PHE A 97 7.56 -7.58 15.62
CA PHE A 97 8.91 -7.14 15.23
C PHE A 97 9.12 -5.66 15.56
N LEU A 98 8.15 -4.79 15.26
CA LEU A 98 8.25 -3.37 15.59
C LEU A 98 8.41 -3.14 17.09
N GLY A 99 7.70 -3.90 17.94
CA GLY A 99 7.87 -3.85 19.39
C GLY A 99 9.28 -4.26 19.86
N GLN A 100 9.97 -5.13 19.11
CA GLN A 100 11.35 -5.54 19.41
C GLN A 100 12.39 -4.48 19.01
N PHE A 101 12.18 -3.77 17.89
CA PHE A 101 13.12 -2.78 17.36
C PHE A 101 12.85 -1.34 17.84
N PHE A 102 11.58 -0.99 18.04
CA PHE A 102 11.08 0.33 18.42
C PHE A 102 10.07 0.19 19.56
N PRO A 103 10.52 -0.19 20.77
CA PRO A 103 9.62 -0.35 21.90
C PRO A 103 8.94 0.98 22.24
N LEU A 104 7.65 0.93 22.57
CA LEU A 104 6.89 2.09 23.00
C LEU A 104 7.21 2.39 24.46
N ASP A 105 7.65 3.62 24.74
CA ASP A 105 7.88 4.09 26.10
C ASP A 105 6.59 3.99 26.92
N GLY A 106 6.64 3.27 28.05
CA GLY A 106 5.51 3.08 28.97
C GLY A 106 4.96 1.65 29.04
N VAL A 107 5.35 0.74 28.13
CA VAL A 107 4.98 -0.68 28.22
C VAL A 107 5.93 -1.41 29.18
N ARG A 108 5.50 -1.57 30.44
CA ARG A 108 6.20 -2.41 31.42
C ARG A 108 6.08 -3.89 31.02
N GLY A 109 7.14 -4.44 30.43
CA GLY A 109 7.35 -5.89 30.33
C GLY A 109 7.11 -6.49 28.94
N GLY A 110 7.85 -7.55 28.62
CA GLY A 110 7.87 -8.24 27.32
C GLY A 110 6.58 -8.97 26.96
N GLY A 111 5.52 -8.20 26.69
CA GLY A 111 4.24 -8.64 26.18
C GLY A 111 3.88 -8.00 24.83
N MET A 112 2.73 -8.39 24.28
CA MET A 112 2.19 -7.86 23.01
C MET A 112 2.14 -6.31 23.01
N PRO A 113 2.36 -5.65 21.86
CA PRO A 113 2.24 -4.20 21.74
C PRO A 113 0.89 -3.69 22.27
N ASP A 114 0.90 -2.58 23.01
CA ASP A 114 -0.33 -1.91 23.42
C ASP A 114 -0.93 -1.17 22.21
N TYR A 115 -1.83 -1.85 21.50
CA TYR A 115 -2.49 -1.29 20.33
C TYR A 115 -3.37 -0.08 20.65
N ILE A 116 -3.88 0.02 21.88
CA ILE A 116 -4.66 1.19 22.29
C ILE A 116 -3.75 2.40 22.37
N GLU A 117 -2.55 2.24 22.92
CA GLU A 117 -1.55 3.30 22.97
C GLU A 117 -1.09 3.75 21.57
N VAL A 118 -0.86 2.79 20.66
CA VAL A 118 -0.53 3.09 19.25
C VAL A 118 -1.62 3.94 18.60
N VAL A 119 -2.89 3.56 18.79
CA VAL A 119 -4.03 4.32 18.25
C VAL A 119 -4.16 5.68 18.91
N ALA A 120 -3.99 5.78 20.23
CA ALA A 120 -4.09 7.03 20.97
C ALA A 120 -2.99 8.03 20.57
N ARG A 121 -1.74 7.57 20.43
CA ARG A 121 -0.60 8.42 20.05
C ARG A 121 -0.62 8.80 18.58
N TYR A 122 -0.86 7.84 17.69
CA TYR A 122 -0.63 8.01 16.25
C TYR A 122 -1.93 8.15 15.44
N GLY A 123 -3.10 8.01 16.06
CA GLY A 123 -4.39 8.14 15.37
C GLY A 123 -4.59 9.49 14.69
N ILE A 124 -3.97 10.56 15.20
CA ILE A 124 -3.98 11.90 14.58
C ILE A 124 -3.36 11.92 13.18
N TRP A 125 -2.53 10.93 12.84
CA TRP A 125 -1.93 10.78 11.51
C TRP A 125 -2.91 10.19 10.48
N LEU A 126 -3.94 9.45 10.92
CA LEU A 126 -4.85 8.74 10.01
C LEU A 126 -5.54 9.65 8.99
N PRO A 127 -6.06 10.85 9.33
CA PRO A 127 -6.64 11.75 8.34
C PRO A 127 -5.66 12.15 7.23
N VAL A 128 -4.38 12.35 7.58
CA VAL A 128 -3.32 12.66 6.60
C VAL A 128 -3.07 11.47 5.69
N ALA A 129 -2.98 10.26 6.26
CA ALA A 129 -2.80 9.03 5.49
C ALA A 129 -3.97 8.77 4.53
N PHE A 130 -5.22 8.93 4.97
CA PHE A 130 -6.39 8.82 4.10
C PHE A 130 -6.40 9.87 2.99
N PHE A 131 -5.97 11.10 3.30
CA PHE A 131 -5.87 12.15 2.30
C PHE A 131 -4.80 11.86 1.25
N ALA A 132 -3.63 11.34 1.65
CA ALA A 132 -2.59 10.89 0.73
C ALA A 132 -3.11 9.78 -0.21
N GLU A 133 -3.83 8.82 0.34
CA GLU A 133 -4.36 7.66 -0.41
C GLU A 133 -5.73 7.91 -1.08
N ARG A 134 -6.25 9.14 -1.07
CA ARG A 134 -7.56 9.51 -1.61
C ARG A 134 -7.79 9.03 -3.05
N ALA A 135 -6.72 8.93 -3.85
CA ALA A 135 -6.78 8.48 -5.23
C ALA A 135 -7.16 7.00 -5.34
N ALA A 136 -6.73 6.15 -4.41
CA ALA A 136 -7.06 4.72 -4.37
C ALA A 136 -8.56 4.48 -4.15
N PHE A 137 -9.25 5.41 -3.50
CA PHE A 137 -10.69 5.36 -3.27
C PHE A 137 -11.51 5.86 -4.47
N ARG A 138 -10.90 6.51 -5.47
CA ARG A 138 -11.61 6.99 -6.66
C ARG A 138 -12.03 5.83 -7.57
N ARG A 139 -13.18 5.98 -8.23
CA ARG A 139 -13.58 5.07 -9.31
C ARG A 139 -12.62 5.28 -10.49
N SER A 140 -11.90 4.23 -10.87
CA SER A 140 -11.21 4.22 -12.16
C SER A 140 -12.27 4.39 -13.25
N PRO A 141 -12.07 5.29 -14.23
CA PRO A 141 -12.97 5.36 -15.37
C PRO A 141 -13.02 3.98 -16.03
N PRO A 142 -14.20 3.54 -16.52
CA PRO A 142 -14.30 2.28 -17.23
C PRO A 142 -13.25 2.26 -18.33
N ARG A 143 -12.43 1.20 -18.34
CA ARG A 143 -11.44 0.99 -19.39
C ARG A 143 -12.25 0.70 -20.65
N VAL A 144 -12.48 1.74 -21.46
CA VAL A 144 -13.13 1.58 -22.77
C VAL A 144 -12.11 0.87 -23.64
N GLU A 145 -12.20 -0.45 -23.69
CA GLU A 145 -11.36 -1.28 -24.51
C GLU A 145 -11.95 -1.25 -25.93
N ASN A 146 -11.36 -0.44 -26.81
CA ASN A 146 -11.81 -0.24 -28.20
C ASN A 146 -11.65 -1.50 -29.09
N ASN A 147 -11.37 -2.66 -28.52
CA ASN A 147 -11.17 -3.90 -29.25
C ASN A 147 -12.35 -4.86 -29.01
N THR A 148 -13.43 -4.61 -29.73
CA THR A 148 -14.67 -5.41 -29.77
C THR A 148 -14.55 -6.69 -30.60
N SER A 149 -13.34 -7.11 -30.95
CA SER A 149 -13.12 -8.34 -31.73
C SER A 149 -13.67 -9.57 -31.01
N VAL A 150 -14.53 -10.32 -31.69
CA VAL A 150 -15.16 -11.57 -31.21
C VAL A 150 -14.44 -12.83 -31.68
N GLN A 151 -13.26 -12.71 -32.28
CA GLN A 151 -12.51 -13.88 -32.73
C GLN A 151 -11.96 -14.68 -31.53
N ALA A 152 -12.05 -16.00 -31.62
CA ALA A 152 -11.60 -16.92 -30.57
C ALA A 152 -10.11 -16.70 -30.21
N ALA A 153 -9.26 -16.47 -31.22
CA ALA A 153 -7.84 -16.18 -31.02
C ALA A 153 -7.59 -14.89 -30.21
N ASP A 154 -8.40 -13.85 -30.43
CA ASP A 154 -8.30 -12.59 -29.69
C ASP A 154 -8.85 -12.73 -28.25
N ILE A 155 -9.87 -13.58 -28.04
CA ILE A 155 -10.39 -13.93 -26.72
C ILE A 155 -9.35 -14.74 -25.92
N ASP A 156 -8.70 -15.71 -26.56
CA ASP A 156 -7.66 -16.53 -25.93
C ASP A 156 -6.39 -15.72 -25.65
N ALA A 157 -6.00 -14.83 -26.55
CA ALA A 157 -4.90 -13.89 -26.32
C ALA A 157 -5.20 -12.91 -25.16
N ARG A 158 -6.45 -12.44 -25.01
CA ARG A 158 -6.90 -11.64 -23.87
C ARG A 158 -6.87 -12.46 -22.56
N LYS A 159 -7.44 -13.66 -22.56
CA LYS A 159 -7.37 -14.58 -21.40
C LYS A 159 -5.95 -14.93 -20.98
N ALA A 160 -5.05 -15.14 -21.94
CA ALA A 160 -3.64 -15.42 -21.67
C ALA A 160 -2.91 -14.21 -21.08
N ARG A 161 -3.15 -13.00 -21.62
CA ARG A 161 -2.61 -11.75 -21.08
C ARG A 161 -3.16 -11.42 -19.68
N ASP A 162 -4.45 -11.60 -19.46
CA ASP A 162 -5.12 -11.23 -18.22
C ASP A 162 -5.03 -12.31 -17.14
N GLY A 163 -4.90 -13.59 -17.50
CA GLY A 163 -4.87 -14.71 -16.56
C GLY A 163 -3.48 -15.03 -16.00
N GLY A 164 -2.44 -15.08 -16.85
CA GLY A 164 -1.10 -15.52 -16.44
C GLY A 164 -0.28 -14.44 -15.73
N ALA A 165 -0.32 -13.20 -16.23
CA ALA A 165 0.44 -12.09 -15.68
C ALA A 165 -0.20 -11.45 -14.43
N MET A 166 -1.51 -11.62 -14.23
CA MET A 166 -2.25 -11.06 -13.10
C MET A 166 -2.07 -11.86 -11.81
N MET A 167 -1.80 -13.18 -11.89
CA MET A 167 -1.61 -14.04 -10.72
C MET A 167 -0.18 -13.99 -10.15
N MET A 168 0.85 -13.81 -11.00
CA MET A 168 2.25 -13.86 -10.54
C MET A 168 2.79 -12.51 -10.06
N LYS A 169 2.31 -11.39 -10.63
CA LYS A 169 2.76 -10.04 -10.26
C LYS A 169 2.57 -9.69 -8.79
N PRO A 170 1.43 -10.00 -8.15
CA PRO A 170 1.25 -9.77 -6.72
C PRO A 170 2.22 -10.60 -5.88
N TYR A 171 2.45 -11.87 -6.26
CA TYR A 171 3.32 -12.79 -5.53
C TYR A 171 4.78 -12.32 -5.52
N ILE A 172 5.31 -11.88 -6.67
CA ILE A 172 6.68 -11.36 -6.78
C ILE A 172 6.86 -10.11 -5.90
N ASN A 173 5.87 -9.22 -5.87
CA ASN A 173 5.91 -8.04 -5.00
C ASN A 173 5.87 -8.40 -3.51
N VAL A 174 5.09 -9.42 -3.12
CA VAL A 174 5.03 -9.89 -1.73
C VAL A 174 6.37 -10.52 -1.32
N VAL A 175 6.93 -11.41 -2.14
CA VAL A 175 8.24 -12.03 -1.89
C VAL A 175 9.32 -10.96 -1.77
N ARG A 176 9.31 -9.96 -2.67
CA ARG A 176 10.25 -8.84 -2.63
C ARG A 176 10.17 -8.06 -1.31
N LEU A 177 8.96 -7.74 -0.86
CA LEU A 177 8.73 -7.03 0.39
C LEU A 177 9.20 -7.85 1.60
N HIS A 178 8.99 -9.17 1.60
CA HIS A 178 9.48 -10.05 2.67
C HIS A 178 11.01 -10.15 2.71
N LEU A 179 11.66 -10.30 1.55
CA LEU A 179 13.12 -10.32 1.47
C LEU A 179 13.74 -9.02 1.96
N LEU A 180 13.10 -7.87 1.71
CA LEU A 180 13.51 -6.57 2.24
C LEU A 180 13.37 -6.48 3.76
N ILE A 181 12.25 -6.96 4.33
CA ILE A 181 12.06 -6.99 5.79
C ILE A 181 13.13 -7.88 6.45
N PHE A 182 13.39 -9.07 5.90
CA PHE A 182 14.44 -9.96 6.42
C PHE A 182 15.84 -9.36 6.30
N PHE A 183 16.11 -8.66 5.19
CA PHE A 183 17.36 -7.94 5.00
C PHE A 183 17.54 -6.83 6.05
N PHE A 184 16.52 -6.02 6.34
CA PHE A 184 16.60 -4.98 7.37
C PHE A 184 16.75 -5.55 8.78
N ALA A 185 16.02 -6.62 9.10
CA ALA A 185 16.17 -7.32 10.37
C ALA A 185 17.61 -7.83 10.55
N PHE A 186 18.21 -8.40 9.50
CA PHE A 186 19.61 -8.85 9.50
C PHE A 186 20.61 -7.69 9.60
N ALA A 187 20.40 -6.61 8.85
CA ALA A 187 21.28 -5.44 8.87
C ALA A 187 21.28 -4.71 10.22
N HIS A 188 20.10 -4.63 10.87
CA HIS A 188 19.97 -4.10 12.22
C HIS A 188 20.70 -5.00 13.24
N PHE A 189 20.54 -6.33 13.14
CA PHE A 189 21.27 -7.27 13.99
C PHE A 189 22.79 -7.13 13.87
N MET A 190 23.29 -6.82 12.68
CA MET A 190 24.72 -6.62 12.40
C MET A 190 25.23 -5.21 12.74
N LYS A 191 24.39 -4.31 13.27
CA LYS A 191 24.70 -2.89 13.55
C LYS A 191 25.29 -2.14 12.35
N TRP A 192 24.85 -2.47 11.13
CA TRP A 192 25.20 -1.74 9.92
C TRP A 192 24.36 -0.47 9.79
N GLU A 193 24.49 0.40 10.77
CA GLU A 193 23.88 1.72 10.75
C GLU A 193 24.72 2.61 9.83
N ASN A 194 24.05 3.31 8.91
CA ASN A 194 24.46 4.58 8.29
C ASN A 194 24.63 4.63 6.75
N VAL A 195 25.02 3.58 6.01
CA VAL A 195 25.17 3.71 4.52
C VAL A 195 24.64 2.53 3.71
N ALA A 196 24.96 1.29 4.08
CA ALA A 196 24.54 0.10 3.31
C ALA A 196 23.02 -0.09 3.31
N VAL A 197 22.37 0.20 4.44
CA VAL A 197 20.90 0.15 4.59
C VAL A 197 20.23 1.20 3.71
N TYR A 198 20.72 2.44 3.70
CA TYR A 198 20.18 3.51 2.83
C TYR A 198 20.37 3.18 1.35
N ALA A 199 21.53 2.64 0.94
CA ALA A 199 21.79 2.25 -0.45
C ALA A 199 20.84 1.14 -0.92
N VAL A 200 20.53 0.16 -0.07
CA VAL A 200 19.62 -0.95 -0.42
C VAL A 200 18.15 -0.49 -0.42
N VAL A 201 17.73 0.36 0.53
CA VAL A 201 16.41 1.01 0.47
C VAL A 201 16.26 1.75 -0.85
N TYR A 202 17.26 2.55 -1.23
CA TYR A 202 17.21 3.35 -2.46
C TYR A 202 17.19 2.45 -3.71
N ALA A 203 18.02 1.39 -3.76
CA ALA A 203 18.05 0.45 -4.87
C ALA A 203 16.77 -0.41 -4.98
N ALA A 204 16.13 -0.73 -3.86
CA ALA A 204 14.91 -1.53 -3.87
C ALA A 204 13.65 -0.70 -4.19
N TYR A 205 13.56 0.52 -3.64
CA TYR A 205 12.37 1.37 -3.72
C TYR A 205 12.38 2.31 -4.93
N PHE A 206 13.53 2.92 -5.26
CA PHE A 206 13.62 3.95 -6.32
C PHE A 206 14.16 3.43 -7.64
N PHE A 207 14.84 2.29 -7.67
CA PHE A 207 15.35 1.74 -8.92
C PHE A 207 14.19 1.12 -9.72
N PRO A 208 13.94 1.58 -10.97
CA PRO A 208 12.83 1.10 -11.76
C PRO A 208 13.20 -0.24 -12.39
N TRP A 209 13.04 -1.32 -11.63
CA TRP A 209 13.10 -2.68 -12.14
C TRP A 209 11.85 -2.92 -12.98
N ARG A 210 11.92 -2.51 -14.25
CA ARG A 210 10.87 -2.73 -15.26
C ARG A 210 11.11 -4.07 -15.96
#